data_AF-A0A966B1L2-F1
#
_entry.id   AF-A0A966B1L2-F1
#
_cell.length_a   1.000
_cell.length_b   1.000
_cell.length_c   1.000
_cell.angle_alpha   90.00
_cell.angle_beta   90.00
_cell.angle_gamma   90.00
#
_symmetry.space_group_name_H-M   'P 1'
#
loop_
_entity.id
_entity.type
_entity.pdbx_description
1 polymer ?
#
loop_
_entity_poly.entity_id
_entity_poly.type
_entity_poly.pdbx_seq_one_letter_code
_entity_poly.pdbx_strand_id
1 'polypeptide(L)' 'VPANRLPGLLPMPFNRTGLKNLYCVGDSCIPGQGLNAVAFSGYACSHRIGADLGLNPWSLPA' A
#
# COMPACT_ATOMS: atom_id res chain seq x y z
N VAL A 1 -1.22 -11.56 -12.60
CA VAL A 1 -0.40 -10.98 -11.51
C VAL A 1 0.86 -11.83 -11.38
N PRO A 2 2.07 -11.25 -11.39
CA PRO A 2 3.30 -12.03 -11.26
C PRO A 2 3.28 -12.85 -9.96
N ALA A 3 3.66 -14.13 -10.04
CA ALA A 3 3.59 -15.06 -8.93
C ALA A 3 4.71 -14.84 -7.88
N ASN A 4 5.82 -14.24 -8.30
CA ASN A 4 6.98 -13.98 -7.44
C ASN A 4 7.16 -12.48 -7.22
N ARG A 5 7.44 -12.10 -5.97
CA ARG A 5 7.83 -10.74 -5.61
C ARG A 5 9.23 -10.49 -6.16
N LEU A 6 9.38 -9.48 -7.02
CA LEU A 6 10.70 -9.09 -7.53
C LEU A 6 11.62 -8.76 -6.34
N PRO A 7 12.92 -9.08 -6.38
CA PRO A 7 13.82 -8.89 -5.24
C PRO A 7 13.81 -7.46 -4.67
N GLY A 8 13.69 -6.44 -5.52
CA GLY A 8 13.59 -5.04 -5.09
C GLY A 8 12.26 -4.66 -4.41
N LEU A 9 11.22 -5.49 -4.52
CA LEU A 9 9.93 -5.33 -3.86
C LEU A 9 9.87 -6.03 -2.49
N LEU A 10 10.82 -6.93 -2.18
CA LEU A 10 10.89 -7.65 -0.90
C LEU A 10 10.93 -6.73 0.35
N PRO A 11 11.70 -5.62 0.37
CA PRO A 11 11.73 -4.73 1.53
C PRO A 11 10.50 -3.82 1.65
N MET A 12 9.61 -3.76 0.65
CA MET A 12 8.48 -2.83 0.69
C MET A 12 7.35 -3.39 1.57
N PRO A 13 6.94 -2.69 2.64
CA PRO A 13 5.84 -3.12 3.49
C PRO A 13 4.45 -2.95 2.86
N PHE A 14 4.32 -2.29 1.70
CA PHE A 14 3.05 -2.09 0.97
C PHE A 14 1.91 -1.58 1.86
N ASN A 15 2.24 -0.62 2.71
CA ASN A 15 1.36 -0.03 3.71
C ASN A 15 0.80 -1.00 4.77
N ARG A 16 1.39 -2.19 4.95
CA ARG A 16 1.01 -3.15 6.01
C ARG A 16 2.16 -3.41 6.97
N THR A 17 1.81 -3.65 8.23
CA THR A 17 2.72 -4.17 9.24
C THR A 17 2.42 -5.64 9.53
N GLY A 18 3.24 -6.29 10.36
CA GLY A 18 2.93 -7.62 10.90
C GLY A 18 1.79 -7.63 11.93
N LEU A 19 1.32 -6.46 12.38
CA LEU A 19 0.25 -6.32 13.35
C LEU A 19 -1.08 -6.03 12.65
N LYS A 20 -2.13 -6.73 13.08
CA LYS A 20 -3.48 -6.56 12.53
C LYS A 20 -3.98 -5.14 12.77
N ASN A 21 -4.59 -4.54 11.75
CA ASN A 21 -5.14 -3.17 11.76
C ASN A 21 -4.11 -2.05 12.02
N LEU A 22 -2.81 -2.36 11.94
CA LEU A 22 -1.74 -1.38 11.98
C LEU A 22 -1.10 -1.27 10.60
N TYR A 23 -1.08 -0.06 10.08
CA TYR A 23 -0.58 0.27 8.75
C TYR A 23 0.62 1.20 8.88
N CYS A 24 1.48 1.19 7.87
CA CYS A 24 2.63 2.08 7.78
C CYS A 24 2.53 2.93 6.51
N VAL A 25 3.14 4.10 6.51
CA VAL A 25 3.12 5.04 5.38
C VAL A 25 4.45 5.78 5.32
N GLY A 26 4.82 6.25 4.13
CA GLY A 26 6.00 7.10 3.92
C GLY A 26 6.95 6.53 2.88
N ASP A 27 8.10 7.18 2.68
CA ASP A 27 9.08 6.77 1.68
C ASP A 27 9.57 5.33 1.92
N SER A 28 9.79 4.93 3.18
CA SER A 28 10.16 3.54 3.52
C SER A 28 9.16 2.49 3.05
N CYS A 29 7.92 2.88 2.72
CA CYS A 29 6.91 1.97 2.19
C CYS A 29 6.99 1.77 0.67
N ILE A 30 7.59 2.72 -0.05
CA ILE A 30 7.81 2.76 -1.51
C ILE A 30 9.14 3.50 -1.77
N PRO A 31 10.30 2.89 -1.45
CA PRO A 31 11.55 3.62 -1.24
C PRO A 31 12.10 4.28 -2.50
N GLY A 32 12.75 5.43 -2.31
CA GLY A 32 13.64 6.03 -3.30
C GLY A 32 13.00 7.09 -4.22
N GLN A 33 11.81 7.61 -3.88
CA GLN A 33 11.16 8.68 -4.65
C GLN A 33 10.81 9.91 -3.81
N GLY A 34 11.17 9.94 -2.52
CA GLY A 34 11.01 11.09 -1.64
C GLY A 34 9.54 11.49 -1.48
N LEU A 35 9.21 12.75 -1.76
CA LEU A 35 7.86 13.28 -1.57
C LEU A 35 6.80 12.50 -2.37
N ASN A 36 7.13 12.08 -3.60
CA ASN A 36 6.21 11.29 -4.42
C ASN A 36 5.88 9.95 -3.75
N ALA A 37 6.89 9.25 -3.23
CA ALA A 37 6.70 8.01 -2.50
C ALA A 37 5.81 8.20 -1.26
N VAL A 38 6.05 9.27 -0.48
CA VAL A 38 5.24 9.60 0.70
C VAL A 38 3.78 9.82 0.31
N ALA A 39 3.51 10.66 -0.70
CA ALA A 39 2.15 10.98 -1.13
C ALA A 39 1.41 9.74 -1.67
N PHE A 40 2.06 8.97 -2.55
CA PHE A 40 1.47 7.75 -3.12
C PHE A 40 1.26 6.66 -2.08
N SER A 41 2.20 6.48 -1.15
CA SER A 41 2.06 5.54 -0.03
C SER A 41 0.84 5.92 0.81
N GLY A 42 0.64 7.21 1.11
CA GLY A 42 -0.52 7.69 1.87
C GLY A 42 -1.85 7.42 1.18
N TYR A 43 -1.96 7.79 -0.10
CA TYR A 43 -3.15 7.51 -0.90
C TYR A 43 -3.49 6.00 -0.93
N ALA A 44 -2.49 5.16 -1.21
CA ALA A 44 -2.68 3.71 -1.27
C ALA A 44 -3.01 3.11 0.11
N CYS A 45 -2.47 3.66 1.20
CA CYS A 45 -2.76 3.24 2.57
C CYS A 45 -4.23 3.51 2.91
N SER A 46 -4.73 4.71 2.63
CA SER A 46 -6.14 5.07 2.83
C SER A 46 -7.07 4.16 2.05
N HIS A 47 -6.76 3.87 0.78
CA HIS A 47 -7.54 2.93 -0.01
C HIS A 47 -7.53 1.51 0.58
N ARG A 48 -6.36 1.04 1.07
CA ARG A 48 -6.24 -0.27 1.71
C ARG A 48 -7.08 -0.33 2.99
N ILE A 49 -7.03 0.70 3.84
CA ILE A 49 -7.83 0.78 5.07
C ILE A 49 -9.31 0.74 4.73
N GLY A 50 -9.76 1.53 3.74
CA GLY A 50 -11.15 1.51 3.30
C GLY A 50 -11.58 0.15 2.74
N ALA A 51 -10.70 -0.59 2.06
CA ALA A 51 -10.99 -1.95 1.62
C ALA A 51 -11.08 -2.93 2.81
N ASP A 52 -10.15 -2.85 3.75
CA ASP A 52 -10.12 -3.72 4.94
C ASP A 52 -11.32 -3.41 5.88
N LEU A 53 -11.88 -2.20 5.85
CA LEU A 53 -13.11 -1.78 6.55
C LEU A 53 -14.41 -1.99 5.74
N GLY A 54 -14.33 -2.39 4.47
CA GLY A 54 -15.51 -2.53 3.60
C GLY A 54 -16.14 -1.22 3.13
N LEU A 55 -15.44 -0.09 3.22
CA LEU A 55 -15.86 1.24 2.76
C LEU A 55 -15.61 1.49 1.27
N ASN A 56 -14.77 0.67 0.65
CA ASN A 56 -14.43 0.76 -0.78
C ASN A 56 -15.07 -0.42 -1.54
N PRO A 57 -16.37 -0.38 -1.88
CA PRO A 57 -16.98 -1.39 -2.72
C PRO A 57 -16.31 -1.38 -4.09
N TRP A 58 -15.83 -2.53 -4.56
CA TRP A 58 -15.31 -2.65 -5.91
C TRP A 58 -16.46 -2.74 -6.91
N SER A 59 -16.57 -1.75 -7.79
CA SER A 59 -17.39 -1.82 -9.00
C SER A 59 -16.55 -1.38 -10.20
N LEU A 60 -16.64 -2.14 -11.28
CA LEU A 60 -16.16 -1.65 -12.57
C LEU A 60 -17.12 -0.56 -13.06
N PRO A 61 -16.62 0.59 -13.55
CA PRO A 61 -17.44 1.50 -14.34
C PRO A 61 -18.05 0.72 -15.51
N ALA A 62 -19.35 0.96 -15.77
CA ALA A 62 -20.04 0.40 -16.93
C ALA A 62 -19.45 0.91 -18.25
#